data_AF-A0A8C7ENV7-F1
#
_entry.id   AF-A0A8C7ENV7-F1
#
_cell.length_a   1.000
_cell.length_b   1.000
_cell.length_c   1.000
_cell.angle_alpha   90.00
_cell.angle_beta   90.00
_cell.angle_gamma   90.00
#
_symmetry.space_group_name_H-M   'P 1'
#
loop_
_entity.id
_entity.type
_entity.pdbx_description
1 polymer ?
#
loop_
_entity_poly.entity_id
_entity_poly.type
_entity_poly.pdbx_seq_one_letter_code
_entity_poly.pdbx_strand_id
1 'polypeptide(L)'
;MAANTPGSATPRKPVLSVSARKIKDNAADWHNLILKWETLNDAGFATANSIANLKTRLRSEDKTELQGSSPASGEDADKTLPEYSKELETLCEELQTTLEALTRSPASYATCTRRSFS
;
A
#
# COMPACT_ATOMS: atom_id res chain seq x y z
N MET A 1 13.37 -67.05 -4.46
CA MET A 1 12.23 -66.20 -4.85
C MET A 1 12.42 -64.85 -4.18
N ALA A 2 12.98 -63.85 -4.87
CA ALA A 2 13.15 -62.51 -4.33
C ALA A 2 11.92 -61.67 -4.69
N ALA A 3 11.23 -61.14 -3.68
CA ALA A 3 10.09 -60.27 -3.84
C ALA A 3 10.58 -58.85 -4.13
N ASN A 4 10.30 -58.34 -5.34
CA ASN A 4 10.62 -56.97 -5.71
C ASN A 4 9.61 -56.01 -5.07
N THR A 5 10.11 -55.17 -4.17
CA THR A 5 9.43 -54.02 -3.58
C THR A 5 9.07 -53.01 -4.68
N PRO A 6 7.81 -52.55 -4.80
CA PRO A 6 7.48 -51.48 -5.73
C PRO A 6 8.06 -50.17 -5.20
N GLY A 7 9.09 -49.66 -5.89
CA GLY A 7 9.66 -48.35 -5.62
C GLY A 7 8.59 -47.27 -5.66
N SER A 8 8.61 -46.42 -4.64
CA SER A 8 7.84 -45.17 -4.55
C SER A 8 8.12 -44.29 -5.77
N ALA A 9 7.32 -44.46 -6.82
CA ALA A 9 7.30 -43.55 -7.95
C ALA A 9 6.54 -42.31 -7.49
N THR A 10 7.26 -41.28 -7.06
CA THR A 10 6.67 -39.94 -6.91
C THR A 10 5.93 -39.60 -8.21
N PRO A 11 4.63 -39.24 -8.18
CA PRO A 11 3.89 -38.91 -9.39
C PRO A 11 4.62 -37.79 -10.12
N ARG A 12 5.18 -38.08 -11.30
CA ARG A 12 5.78 -37.04 -12.13
C ARG A 12 4.66 -36.07 -12.46
N LYS A 13 4.77 -34.82 -11.99
CA LYS A 13 3.79 -33.76 -12.24
C LYS A 13 3.47 -33.77 -13.75
N PRO A 14 2.21 -34.01 -14.15
CA PRO A 14 1.84 -33.93 -15.55
C PRO A 14 2.23 -32.56 -16.09
N VAL A 15 2.88 -32.51 -17.26
CA VAL A 15 3.15 -31.24 -17.93
C VAL A 15 1.80 -30.64 -18.26
N LEU A 16 1.42 -29.60 -17.52
CA LEU A 16 0.14 -28.92 -17.69
C LEU A 16 0.02 -28.47 -19.15
N SER A 17 -1.17 -28.70 -19.72
CA SER A 17 -1.53 -28.14 -21.02
C SER A 17 -1.32 -26.62 -21.01
N VAL A 18 -1.07 -26.04 -22.19
CA VAL A 18 -0.82 -24.60 -22.32
C VAL A 18 -1.98 -23.77 -21.73
N SER A 19 -3.22 -24.24 -21.84
CA SER A 19 -4.41 -23.60 -21.25
C SER A 19 -4.42 -23.66 -19.72
N ALA A 20 -4.10 -24.80 -19.12
CA ALA A 20 -4.03 -24.95 -17.66
C ALA A 20 -2.93 -24.07 -17.04
N ARG A 21 -1.80 -23.91 -17.74
CA ARG A 21 -0.72 -23.00 -17.31
C ARG A 21 -1.17 -21.54 -17.32
N LYS A 22 -1.83 -21.09 -18.39
CA LYS A 22 -2.37 -19.72 -18.50
C LYS A 22 -3.37 -19.38 -17.38
N ILE A 23 -4.25 -20.31 -17.03
CA ILE A 23 -5.22 -20.08 -15.93
C ILE A 23 -4.49 -19.90 -14.60
N LYS A 24 -3.49 -20.74 -14.32
CA LYS A 24 -2.67 -20.63 -13.11
C LYS A 24 -1.88 -19.32 -13.07
N ASP A 25 -1.31 -18.90 -14.19
CA ASP A 25 -0.56 -17.65 -14.29
C ASP A 25 -1.49 -16.43 -14.09
N ASN A 26 -2.70 -16.44 -14.66
CA ASN A 26 -3.71 -15.40 -14.40
C ASN A 26 -4.14 -15.35 -12.92
N ALA A 27 -4.33 -16.50 -12.28
CA ALA A 27 -4.66 -16.55 -10.85
C ALA A 27 -3.53 -15.95 -10.00
N ALA A 28 -2.28 -16.23 -10.35
CA ALA A 28 -1.12 -15.62 -9.69
C ALA A 28 -1.06 -14.10 -9.93
N ASP A 29 -1.34 -13.63 -11.15
CA ASP A 29 -1.40 -12.20 -11.46
C ASP A 29 -2.48 -11.47 -10.65
N TRP A 30 -3.67 -12.05 -10.52
CA TRP A 30 -4.74 -11.51 -9.67
C TRP A 30 -4.35 -11.45 -8.20
N HIS A 31 -3.75 -12.52 -7.69
CA HIS A 31 -3.25 -12.54 -6.31
C HIS A 31 -2.22 -11.44 -6.07
N ASN A 32 -1.24 -11.30 -6.98
CA ASN A 32 -0.23 -10.25 -6.91
C ASN A 32 -0.83 -8.84 -7.00
N LEU A 33 -1.90 -8.67 -7.79
CA LEU A 33 -2.59 -7.40 -7.92
C LEU A 33 -3.32 -7.03 -6.62
N ILE A 34 -4.06 -7.98 -6.04
CA ILE A 34 -4.78 -7.78 -4.77
C ILE A 34 -3.78 -7.41 -3.66
N LEU A 35 -2.68 -8.16 -3.54
CA LEU A 35 -1.65 -7.91 -2.53
C LEU A 35 -1.02 -6.51 -2.67
N LYS A 36 -0.75 -6.06 -3.91
CA LYS A 36 -0.28 -4.70 -4.17
C LYS A 36 -1.32 -3.65 -3.78
N TRP A 37 -2.59 -3.89 -4.09
CA TRP A 37 -3.68 -2.97 -3.75
C TRP A 37 -3.86 -2.85 -2.23
N GLU A 38 -3.83 -3.96 -1.50
CA GLU A 38 -3.86 -3.98 -0.03
C GLU A 38 -2.67 -3.20 0.56
N THR A 39 -1.45 -3.47 0.08
CA THR A 39 -0.24 -2.77 0.54
C THR A 39 -0.33 -1.25 0.33
N LEU A 40 -0.80 -0.81 -0.84
CA LEU A 40 -0.96 0.60 -1.15
C LEU A 40 -2.08 1.26 -0.31
N ASN A 41 -3.17 0.54 -0.03
CA ASN A 41 -4.22 1.04 0.84
C ASN A 41 -3.75 1.21 2.27
N ASP A 42 -3.03 0.23 2.81
CA ASP A 42 -2.48 0.30 4.17
C ASP A 42 -1.52 1.48 4.32
N ALA A 43 -0.65 1.69 3.33
CA ALA A 43 0.24 2.85 3.27
C ALA A 43 -0.56 4.17 3.22
N GLY A 44 -1.53 4.28 2.30
CA GLY A 44 -2.36 5.48 2.17
C GLY A 44 -3.18 5.78 3.43
N PHE A 45 -3.70 4.76 4.11
CA PHE A 45 -4.42 4.91 5.37
C PHE A 45 -3.49 5.35 6.51
N ALA A 46 -2.27 4.82 6.59
CA ALA A 46 -1.27 5.24 7.56
C ALA A 46 -0.87 6.72 7.37
N THR A 47 -0.64 7.15 6.13
CA THR A 47 -0.33 8.56 5.81
C THR A 47 -1.53 9.46 6.13
N ALA A 48 -2.75 9.09 5.76
CA ALA A 48 -3.96 9.85 6.07
C ALA A 48 -4.20 9.97 7.60
N ASN A 49 -3.95 8.90 8.36
CA ASN A 49 -4.02 8.93 9.82
C ASN A 49 -2.96 9.86 10.42
N SER A 50 -1.75 9.87 9.86
CA SER A 50 -0.68 10.79 10.28
C SER A 50 -1.08 12.25 10.06
N ILE A 51 -1.70 12.57 8.91
CA ILE A 51 -2.26 13.91 8.63
C ILE A 51 -3.36 14.27 9.64
N ALA A 52 -4.26 13.35 9.95
CA ALA A 52 -5.34 13.59 10.92
C ALA A 52 -4.79 13.85 12.34
N ASN A 53 -3.76 13.08 12.74
CA ASN A 53 -3.07 13.27 14.02
C ASN A 53 -2.31 14.60 14.06
N LEU A 54 -1.61 14.95 12.98
CA LEU A 54 -0.94 16.24 12.80
C LEU A 54 -1.92 17.40 13.01
N LYS A 55 -3.05 17.38 12.31
CA LYS A 55 -4.10 18.39 12.44
C LYS A 55 -4.74 18.44 13.83
N THR A 56 -4.86 17.29 14.50
CA THR A 56 -5.36 17.22 15.88
C THR A 56 -4.40 17.91 16.86
N ARG A 57 -3.09 17.67 16.71
CA ARG A 57 -2.03 18.30 17.52
C ARG A 57 -2.06 19.82 17.39
N LEU A 58 -2.10 20.32 16.15
CA LEU A 58 -2.19 21.76 15.88
C LEU A 58 -3.39 22.41 16.57
N ARG A 59 -4.57 21.74 16.49
CA ARG A 59 -5.79 22.25 17.13
C ARG A 59 -5.73 22.18 18.67
N SER A 60 -5.00 21.23 19.24
CA SER A 60 -4.82 21.14 20.69
C SER A 60 -3.87 22.20 21.24
N GLU A 61 -2.80 22.51 20.51
CA GLU A 61 -1.80 23.54 20.88
C GLU A 61 -2.42 24.95 20.86
N ASP A 62 -3.19 25.26 19.81
CA ASP A 62 -3.95 26.52 19.66
C ASP A 62 -4.95 26.75 20.81
N LYS A 63 -5.53 25.67 21.35
CA LYS A 63 -6.44 25.74 22.50
C LYS A 63 -5.71 25.93 23.83
N THR A 64 -4.47 25.48 23.96
CA THR A 64 -3.67 25.66 25.18
C THR A 64 -3.04 27.04 25.30
N GLU A 65 -2.67 27.69 24.18
CA GLU A 65 -2.16 29.07 24.20
C GLU A 65 -3.26 30.09 24.59
N LEU A 66 -4.51 29.86 24.19
CA LEU A 66 -5.64 30.73 24.54
C LEU A 66 -6.05 30.70 26.03
N GLN A 67 -5.60 29.73 26.83
CA GLN A 67 -5.89 29.68 28.28
C GLN A 67 -4.73 30.18 29.17
N GLY A 68 -3.55 30.42 28.62
CA GLY A 68 -2.37 30.89 29.36
C GLY A 68 -2.17 32.40 29.22
N SER A 69 -2.81 33.21 30.07
CA SER A 69 -2.41 34.62 30.22
C SER A 69 -1.04 34.73 30.90
N SER A 70 0.03 34.97 30.14
CA SER A 70 1.24 35.73 30.55
C SER A 70 2.19 35.94 29.35
N PRO A 71 2.67 37.16 29.05
CA PRO A 71 3.59 37.40 27.95
C PRO A 71 5.03 37.25 28.44
N ALA A 72 5.62 36.07 28.30
CA ALA A 72 7.06 35.92 28.34
C ALA A 72 7.51 34.77 27.43
N SER A 73 8.42 35.11 26.52
CA SER A 73 9.22 34.21 25.66
C SER A 73 8.59 33.78 24.33
N GLY A 74 8.43 34.75 23.41
CA GLY A 74 8.31 34.47 21.99
C GLY A 74 9.69 34.19 21.40
N GLU A 75 10.00 32.93 21.14
CA GLU A 75 11.16 32.49 20.32
C GLU A 75 11.01 31.06 19.75
N ASP A 76 9.95 30.31 20.11
CA ASP A 76 9.74 28.91 19.69
C ASP A 76 8.57 28.71 18.71
N ALA A 77 7.51 29.51 18.83
CA ALA A 77 6.30 29.41 17.99
C ALA A 77 6.55 29.69 16.49
N ASP A 78 7.57 30.49 16.16
CA ASP A 78 7.90 30.83 14.76
C ASP A 78 8.64 29.71 14.03
N LYS A 79 9.21 28.73 14.75
CA LYS A 79 10.00 27.62 14.18
C LYS A 79 9.15 26.37 13.98
N THR A 80 8.21 26.12 14.88
CA THR A 80 7.28 24.98 14.86
C THR A 80 6.26 25.09 13.73
N LEU A 81 5.78 26.29 13.40
CA LEU A 81 4.84 26.50 12.29
C LEU A 81 5.44 26.19 10.89
N PRO A 82 6.66 26.65 10.54
CA PRO A 82 7.35 26.27 9.32
C PRO A 82 7.77 24.80 9.25
N GLU A 83 8.00 24.15 10.40
CA GLU A 83 8.34 22.73 10.44
C GLU A 83 7.10 21.85 10.24
N TYR A 84 5.98 22.21 10.88
CA TYR A 84 4.67 21.60 10.66
C TYR A 84 4.20 21.69 9.22
N SER A 85 4.37 22.86 8.58
CA SER A 85 3.92 23.06 7.20
C SER A 85 4.68 22.16 6.22
N LYS A 86 5.98 21.97 6.44
CA LYS A 86 6.82 21.04 5.68
C LYS A 86 6.42 19.59 5.92
N GLU A 87 6.20 19.18 7.17
CA GLU A 87 5.73 17.82 7.48
C GLU A 87 4.40 17.53 6.79
N LEU A 88 3.44 18.47 6.84
CA LEU A 88 2.16 18.32 6.18
C LEU A 88 2.28 18.22 4.65
N GLU A 89 3.13 19.06 4.04
CA GLU A 89 3.38 19.02 2.59
C GLU A 89 3.94 17.66 2.17
N THR A 90 4.95 17.15 2.88
CA THR A 90 5.52 15.82 2.60
C THR A 90 4.48 14.69 2.72
N LEU A 91 3.62 14.73 3.73
CA LEU A 91 2.54 13.74 3.89
C LEU A 91 1.50 13.84 2.77
N CYS A 92 1.20 15.04 2.29
CA CYS A 92 0.28 15.24 1.16
C CYS A 92 0.89 14.68 -0.14
N GLU A 93 2.18 14.93 -0.40
CA GLU A 93 2.91 14.40 -1.56
C GLU A 93 2.97 12.86 -1.53
N GLU A 94 3.23 12.27 -0.37
CA GLU A 94 3.25 10.81 -0.19
C GLU A 94 1.87 10.19 -0.44
N LEU A 95 0.81 10.81 0.09
CA LEU A 95 -0.55 10.36 -0.13
C LEU A 95 -0.94 10.47 -1.61
N GLN A 96 -0.55 11.55 -2.28
CA GLN A 96 -0.80 11.74 -3.70
C GLN A 96 -0.05 10.70 -4.55
N THR A 97 1.21 10.44 -4.22
CA THR A 97 2.02 9.38 -4.87
C THR A 97 1.35 8.01 -4.72
N THR A 98 0.80 7.72 -3.54
CA THR A 98 0.08 6.47 -3.27
C THR A 98 -1.21 6.37 -4.11
N LEU A 99 -1.97 7.46 -4.23
CA LEU A 99 -3.17 7.53 -5.07
C LEU A 99 -2.83 7.32 -6.55
N GLU A 100 -1.75 7.92 -7.04
CA GLU A 100 -1.27 7.73 -8.40
C GLU A 100 -0.87 6.27 -8.66
N ALA A 101 -0.22 5.61 -7.69
CA ALA A 101 0.12 4.20 -7.77
C ALA A 101 -1.12 3.29 -7.82
N LEU A 102 -2.19 3.64 -7.09
CA LEU A 102 -3.47 2.93 -7.10
C LEU A 102 -4.25 3.11 -8.41
N THR A 103 -4.23 4.32 -8.96
CA THR A 103 -4.95 4.66 -10.20
C THR A 103 -4.21 4.21 -11.46
N ARG A 104 -2.90 3.94 -11.36
CA ARG A 104 -2.11 3.35 -12.43
C ARG A 104 -2.57 1.93 -12.72
N SER A 105 -3.47 1.80 -13.70
CA SER A 105 -3.94 0.51 -14.18
C SER A 105 -2.77 -0.42 -14.52
N PRO A 106 -2.70 -1.65 -13.96
CA PRO A 106 -1.69 -2.61 -14.33
C PRO A 106 -1.94 -3.06 -15.78
N ALA A 107 -0.89 -3.12 -16.60
CA ALA A 107 -0.98 -3.69 -17.95
C ALA A 107 -1.56 -5.12 -17.99
N SER A 108 -1.43 -5.88 -16.88
CA SER A 108 -2.06 -7.19 -16.70
C SER A 108 -3.60 -7.13 -16.78
N TYR A 109 -4.24 -6.08 -16.25
CA TYR A 109 -5.70 -5.91 -16.32
C TYR A 109 -6.19 -5.75 -17.78
N ALA A 110 -5.42 -5.01 -18.60
CA ALA A 110 -5.68 -4.87 -20.04
C ALA A 110 -5.40 -6.17 -20.82
N THR A 111 -4.46 -6.99 -20.35
CA THR A 111 -4.09 -8.26 -21.01
C THR A 111 -5.10 -9.37 -20.70
N CYS A 112 -5.61 -9.44 -19.47
CA CYS A 112 -6.68 -10.34 -19.06
C CYS A 112 -7.99 -10.07 -19.82
N THR A 113 -8.39 -8.80 -19.94
CA THR A 113 -9.59 -8.41 -20.69
C THR A 113 -9.44 -8.71 -22.19
N ARG A 114 -8.28 -8.42 -22.81
CA ARG A 114 -8.06 -8.69 -24.24
C ARG A 114 -7.96 -10.18 -24.59
N ARG A 115 -7.46 -11.02 -23.69
CA ARG A 115 -7.34 -12.48 -23.90
C ARG A 115 -8.57 -13.29 -23.47
N SER A 116 -9.51 -12.70 -22.74
CA SER A 116 -10.77 -13.37 -22.39
C SER A 116 -11.80 -13.30 -23.53
N PHE A 117 -11.58 -12.43 -24.52
CA PHE A 117 -12.47 -12.22 -25.67
C PHE A 117 -11.90 -12.70 -27.02
N SER A 118 -10.78 -13.44 -27.03
CA SER A 118 -10.17 -14.03 -28.23
C SER A 118 -9.74 -15.47 -27.99
#